data_AF-A0A6G4AM65-F1
#
_entry.id   AF-A0A6G4AM65-F1
#
_cell.length_a   1.000
_cell.length_b   1.000
_cell.length_c   1.000
_cell.angle_alpha   90.00
_cell.angle_beta   90.00
_cell.angle_gamma   90.00
#
_symmetry.space_group_name_H-M   'P 1'
#
loop_
_entity.id
_entity.type
_entity.pdbx_description
1 polymer ?
#
loop_
_entity_poly.entity_id
_entity_poly.type
_entity_poly.pdbx_seq_one_letter_code
_entity_poly.pdbx_strand_id
1 'polypeptide(L)' 'MRIAPHTTAREDSIEEYEPAHSEVPGELTDAVRAAGATSWTIWDSGSDLFHVLGCEDLGCASSRRW' A
#
# COMPACT_ATOMS: atom_id res chain seq x y z
N MET A 1 -5.56 -3.85 14.42
CA MET A 1 -5.64 -5.02 13.53
C MET A 1 -4.67 -4.87 12.36
N ARG A 2 -4.31 -5.97 11.69
CA ARG A 2 -3.39 -5.94 10.53
C ARG A 2 -4.11 -6.49 9.31
N ILE A 3 -4.04 -5.77 8.20
CA ILE A 3 -4.70 -6.11 6.94
C ILE A 3 -3.61 -6.17 5.87
N ALA A 4 -3.64 -7.20 5.02
CA ALA A 4 -2.67 -7.39 3.95
C ALA A 4 -3.43 -7.70 2.65
N PRO A 5 -3.90 -6.68 1.92
CA PRO A 5 -4.42 -6.84 0.58
C PRO A 5 -3.30 -7.34 -0.34
N HIS A 6 -3.66 -8.27 -1.20
CA HIS A 6 -2.80 -8.80 -2.24
C HIS A 6 -3.18 -8.15 -3.57
N THR A 7 -2.16 -7.70 -4.30
CA THR A 7 -2.27 -7.11 -5.62
C THR A 7 -1.15 -7.64 -6.49
N THR A 8 -1.39 -7.82 -7.78
CA THR A 8 -0.36 -8.27 -8.73
C THR A 8 0.08 -7.09 -9.59
N ALA A 9 1.39 -6.80 -9.59
CA ALA A 9 2.03 -5.84 -10.48
C ALA A 9 2.04 -6.38 -11.90
N ARG A 10 2.07 -5.45 -12.88
CA ARG A 10 2.36 -5.83 -14.27
C ARG A 10 3.84 -6.15 -14.37
N GLU A 11 4.18 -7.17 -15.15
CA GLU A 11 5.55 -7.68 -15.29
C GLU A 11 6.53 -6.59 -15.75
N ASP A 12 6.11 -5.75 -16.69
CA ASP A 12 6.91 -4.62 -17.19
C ASP A 12 7.10 -3.49 -16.17
N SER A 13 6.34 -3.49 -15.07
CA SER A 13 6.38 -2.44 -14.04
C SER A 13 7.11 -2.87 -12.77
N ILE A 14 7.62 -4.10 -12.69
CA ILE A 14 8.26 -4.64 -11.48
C ILE A 14 9.56 -3.88 -11.16
N GLU A 15 10.43 -3.67 -12.15
CA GLU A 15 11.71 -2.96 -11.96
C GLU A 15 11.51 -1.47 -11.60
N GLU A 16 10.42 -0.86 -12.08
CA GLU A 16 10.08 0.54 -11.76
C GLU A 16 9.26 0.67 -10.46
N TYR A 17 8.77 -0.44 -9.90
CA TYR A 17 7.90 -0.41 -8.74
C TYR A 17 8.62 0.07 -7.49
N GLU A 18 9.79 -0.51 -7.17
CA GLU A 18 10.57 -0.15 -6.00
C GLU A 18 10.96 1.35 -5.98
N PRO A 19 11.59 1.93 -7.04
CA PRO A 19 11.97 3.34 -7.01
C PRO A 19 10.75 4.26 -6.90
N ALA A 20 9.66 3.97 -7.61
CA ALA A 20 8.43 4.75 -7.53
C ALA A 20 7.80 4.71 -6.11
N HIS A 21 7.92 3.58 -5.40
CA HIS A 21 7.42 3.43 -4.03
C HIS A 21 8.41 3.85 -2.94
N SER A 22 9.64 4.19 -3.30
CA SER A 22 10.59 4.86 -2.42
C SER A 22 10.31 6.36 -2.33
N GLU A 23 9.83 6.96 -3.43
CA GLU A 23 9.52 8.39 -3.55
C GLU A 23 8.05 8.73 -3.28
N VAL A 24 7.40 8.02 -2.35
CA VAL A 24 5.99 8.28 -2.04
C VAL A 24 5.82 9.72 -1.52
N PRO A 25 4.96 10.54 -2.18
CA PRO A 25 4.69 11.88 -1.72
C PRO A 25 4.14 11.90 -0.28
N GLY A 26 4.60 12.85 0.53
CA GLY A 26 4.14 12.98 1.92
C GLY A 26 2.63 13.10 2.05
N GLU A 27 1.97 13.80 1.13
CA GLU A 27 0.52 13.98 1.10
C GLU A 27 -0.26 12.66 0.99
N LEU A 28 0.27 11.68 0.23
CA LEU A 28 -0.29 10.33 0.16
C LEU A 28 -0.15 9.59 1.49
N THR A 29 0.99 9.74 2.15
CA THR A 29 1.23 9.16 3.49
C THR A 29 0.30 9.78 4.54
N ASP A 30 0.09 11.09 4.48
CA ASP A 30 -0.85 11.80 5.37
C ASP A 30 -2.30 11.39 5.11
N ALA A 31 -2.71 11.23 3.85
CA ALA A 31 -4.03 10.73 3.50
C ALA A 31 -4.27 9.30 4.03
N VAL A 32 -3.26 8.42 3.92
CA VAL A 32 -3.32 7.05 4.46
C VAL A 32 -3.43 7.06 5.99
N ARG A 33 -2.67 7.93 6.67
CA ARG A 33 -2.80 8.12 8.14
C ARG A 33 -4.17 8.67 8.52
N ALA A 34 -4.68 9.66 7.78
CA ALA A 34 -6.01 10.24 8.01
C ALA A 34 -7.14 9.23 7.79
N ALA A 35 -6.94 8.23 6.93
CA ALA A 35 -7.86 7.10 6.74
C ALA A 35 -7.82 6.08 7.91
N GLY A 36 -6.93 6.25 8.89
CA GLY A 36 -6.83 5.40 10.08
C GLY A 36 -5.71 4.36 10.03
N ALA A 37 -4.78 4.46 9.06
CA ALA A 37 -3.64 3.56 8.99
C ALA A 37 -2.51 4.04 9.91
N THR A 38 -2.09 3.17 10.84
CA THR A 38 -1.02 3.44 11.81
C THR A 38 0.36 2.98 11.30
N SER A 39 0.38 2.03 10.37
CA SER A 39 1.60 1.61 9.68
C SER A 39 1.27 1.15 8.27
N TRP A 40 2.22 1.31 7.36
CA TRP A 40 2.11 0.85 5.99
C TRP A 40 3.47 0.31 5.54
N THR A 41 3.47 -0.91 5.02
CA THR A 41 4.67 -1.57 4.48
C THR A 41 4.25 -2.36 3.27
N ILE A 42 4.94 -2.18 2.15
CA ILE A 42 4.71 -2.97 0.95
C ILE A 42 5.79 -4.05 0.90
N TRP A 43 5.36 -5.30 0.70
CA TRP A 43 6.25 -6.43 0.45
C TRP A 43 6.04 -6.90 -0.97
N ASP A 44 7.13 -7.13 -1.68
CA ASP A 44 7.11 -7.76 -3.00
C ASP A 44 7.57 -9.21 -2.93
N SER A 45 7.09 -10.02 -3.88
CA SER A 45 7.58 -11.35 -4.16
C SER A 45 7.43 -11.58 -5.67
N GLY A 46 8.39 -11.04 -6.43
CA GLY A 46 8.26 -10.98 -7.89
C GLY A 46 7.13 -10.04 -8.30
N SER A 47 6.13 -10.56 -9.02
CA SER A 47 4.96 -9.78 -9.45
C SER A 47 3.91 -9.60 -8.35
N ASP A 48 4.00 -10.33 -7.24
CA ASP A 48 3.03 -10.29 -6.17
C ASP A 48 3.40 -9.23 -5.13
N LEU A 49 2.42 -8.37 -4.81
CA LEU A 49 2.57 -7.25 -3.89
C LEU A 49 1.59 -7.38 -2.73
N PHE A 50 2.09 -7.15 -1.52
CA PHE A 50 1.32 -7.21 -0.29
C PHE A 50 1.39 -5.88 0.44
N HIS A 51 0.25 -5.19 0.55
CA HIS A 51 0.15 -3.89 1.21
C HIS A 51 -0.19 -4.07 2.69
N VAL A 52 0.81 -4.33 3.50
CA VAL A 52 0.59 -4.60 4.92
C VAL A 52 0.30 -3.29 5.66
N LEU A 53 -0.97 -3.12 6.06
CA LEU A 53 -1.48 -1.96 6.77
C LEU A 53 -1.78 -2.34 8.23
N GLY A 54 -1.32 -1.50 9.16
CA GLY A 54 -1.86 -1.48 10.52
C GLY A 54 -3.06 -0.55 10.56
N CYS A 55 -4.23 -1.02 10.98
CA CYS A 55 -5.44 -0.20 11.10
C CYS A 55 -6.14 -0.48 12.43
N GLU A 56 -6.84 0.52 12.96
CA GLU A 56 -7.70 0.35 14.14
C GLU A 56 -9.04 -0.34 13.78
N ASP A 57 -9.49 -0.18 12.54
CA ASP A 57 -10.74 -0.73 12.00
C ASP A 57 -10.58 -1.19 10.53
N LEU A 58 -11.48 -2.06 10.05
CA LEU A 58 -11.48 -2.55 8.66
C LEU A 58 -11.70 -1.45 7.60
N GLY A 59 -12.42 -0.37 7.93
CA GLY A 59 -12.72 0.71 7.00
C GLY A 59 -11.50 1.44 6.44
N CYS A 60 -10.37 1.39 7.16
CA CYS A 60 -9.09 1.98 6.77
C CYS A 60 -8.46 1.34 5.53
N ALA A 61 -8.77 0.07 5.23
CA ALA A 61 -8.31 -0.62 4.02
C ALA A 61 -9.30 -0.53 2.84
N SER A 62 -10.33 0.31 2.95
CA SER A 62 -11.34 0.41 1.89
C SER A 62 -10.79 1.11 0.65
N SER A 63 -10.77 0.40 -0.49
CA SER A 63 -10.46 0.99 -1.78
C SER A 63 -11.64 1.84 -2.23
N ARG A 64 -11.57 3.16 -2.02
CA ARG A 64 -12.48 4.09 -2.70
C ARG A 64 -12.03 4.22 -4.15
N ARG A 65 -12.85 3.69 -5.06
CA ARG A 65 -12.72 3.90 -6.50
C ARG A 65 -13.11 5.34 -6.81
N TRP A 66 -12.15 6.14 -7.29
CA TRP A 66 -12.40 7.42 -7.93
C TRP A 66 -12.60 7.21 -9.43
#